data_AF-B8FNK2-F1
#
_entry.id   AF-B8FNK2-F1
#
_cell.length_a   1.000
_cell.length_b   1.000
_cell.length_c   1.000
_cell.angle_alpha   90.00
_cell.angle_beta   90.00
_cell.angle_gamma   90.00
#
_symmetry.space_group_name_H-M   'P 1'
#
loop_
_entity.id
_entity.type
_entity.pdbx_description
1 polymer ?
#
loop_
_entity_poly.entity_id
_entity_poly.type
_entity_poly.pdbx_seq_one_letter_code
_entity_poly.pdbx_strand_id
1 'polypeptide(L)'
;MGTRNLTAVFQDGEYKVAQYGQWDGYPSGQGLTILNFLTSQGNIDRLKDGLKKVRFLDDEKDAEFIKAYNDAAPEWSSDPDNRTPDQIHWCKTFASRDIGGGILESIASATEDEILLQNNIDFAGDSLLCEWSYVVDLDKGTLEVFEGFNNTELDPSERFASFKCEHNEYKQVKHKWTFKLDMLPLEDDFVSVLEPKDDAE
;
A
#
# COMPACT_ATOMS: atom_id res chain seq x y z
N MET A 1 12.76 -8.83 10.99
CA MET A 1 12.99 -7.98 9.81
C MET A 1 12.18 -8.57 8.68
N GLY A 2 11.44 -7.73 7.95
CA GLY A 2 10.66 -8.12 6.77
C GLY A 2 10.83 -7.06 5.70
N THR A 3 10.57 -7.43 4.45
CA THR A 3 10.62 -6.52 3.30
C THR A 3 9.40 -5.61 3.34
N ARG A 4 9.65 -4.34 3.63
CA ARG A 4 8.58 -3.35 3.82
C ARG A 4 8.15 -2.77 2.49
N ASN A 5 6.87 -2.44 2.40
CA ASN A 5 6.26 -2.01 1.16
C ASN A 5 5.14 -0.99 1.36
N LEU A 6 4.70 -0.41 0.25
CA LEU A 6 3.53 0.45 0.17
C LEU A 6 2.56 -0.11 -0.88
N THR A 7 1.28 -0.23 -0.52
CA THR A 7 0.20 -0.48 -1.49
C THR A 7 -0.67 0.77 -1.57
N ALA A 8 -0.78 1.34 -2.76
CA ALA A 8 -1.56 2.55 -2.99
C ALA A 8 -2.59 2.37 -4.12
N VAL A 9 -3.67 3.13 -4.03
CA VAL A 9 -4.69 3.23 -5.09
C VAL A 9 -4.87 4.70 -5.43
N PHE A 10 -4.74 5.02 -6.71
CA PHE A 10 -4.92 6.37 -7.25
C PHE A 10 -6.20 6.40 -8.10
N GLN A 11 -7.09 7.35 -7.80
CA GLN A 11 -8.37 7.50 -8.47
C GLN A 11 -8.86 8.95 -8.36
N ASP A 12 -9.43 9.46 -9.45
CA ASP A 12 -9.99 10.81 -9.55
C ASP A 12 -8.94 11.89 -9.24
N GLY A 13 -7.68 11.66 -9.64
CA GLY A 13 -6.58 12.62 -9.46
C GLY A 13 -5.97 12.66 -8.06
N GLU A 14 -6.32 11.74 -7.16
CA GLU A 14 -5.75 11.67 -5.81
C GLU A 14 -5.50 10.23 -5.33
N TYR A 15 -4.64 10.07 -4.32
CA TYR A 15 -4.48 8.80 -3.63
C TYR A 15 -5.67 8.58 -2.70
N LYS A 16 -6.36 7.46 -2.87
CA LYS A 16 -7.46 7.02 -1.99
C LYS A 16 -7.01 6.01 -0.95
N VAL A 17 -5.91 5.30 -1.23
CA VAL A 17 -5.31 4.29 -0.35
C VAL A 17 -3.80 4.48 -0.36
N ALA A 18 -3.17 4.37 0.80
CA ALA A 18 -1.73 4.35 0.96
C ALA A 18 -1.37 3.49 2.19
N GLN A 19 -1.44 2.17 2.02
CA GLN A 19 -1.25 1.19 3.07
C GLN A 19 0.22 0.81 3.20
N TYR A 20 0.80 1.09 4.37
CA TYR A 20 2.09 0.53 4.75
C TYR A 20 1.99 -0.99 5.01
N GLY A 21 2.93 -1.76 4.47
CA GLY A 21 3.10 -3.19 4.72
C GLY A 21 4.47 -3.49 5.36
N GLN A 22 4.48 -4.29 6.42
CA GLN A 22 5.74 -4.65 7.10
C GLN A 22 6.42 -5.91 6.53
N TRP A 23 5.67 -6.80 5.87
CA TRP A 23 6.17 -8.13 5.53
C TRP A 23 6.07 -8.40 4.03
N ASP A 24 7.01 -9.21 3.56
CA ASP A 24 6.99 -9.89 2.27
C ASP A 24 6.75 -8.99 1.04
N GLY A 25 7.28 -7.77 1.08
CA GLY A 25 7.02 -6.74 0.07
C GLY A 25 7.46 -7.03 -1.37
N TYR A 26 8.23 -8.11 -1.60
CA TYR A 26 8.71 -8.48 -2.94
C TYR A 26 7.56 -8.72 -3.93
N PRO A 27 7.82 -8.63 -5.24
CA PRO A 27 6.87 -8.99 -6.28
C PRO A 27 6.30 -10.39 -6.10
N SER A 28 7.12 -11.37 -5.71
CA SER A 28 6.72 -12.74 -5.37
C SER A 28 5.87 -12.90 -4.10
N GLY A 29 5.76 -11.85 -3.27
CA GLY A 29 4.95 -11.84 -2.03
C GLY A 29 3.73 -10.92 -2.15
N GLN A 30 3.85 -9.69 -1.62
CA GLN A 30 2.77 -8.70 -1.70
C GLN A 30 2.42 -8.31 -3.14
N GLY A 31 3.38 -8.33 -4.07
CA GLY A 31 3.10 -8.10 -5.49
C GLY A 31 2.11 -9.12 -6.07
N LEU A 32 2.31 -10.42 -5.80
CA LEU A 32 1.37 -11.48 -6.19
C LEU A 32 0.03 -11.37 -5.46
N THR A 33 0.05 -10.98 -4.19
CA THR A 33 -1.20 -10.70 -3.44
C THR A 33 -2.06 -9.66 -4.17
N ILE A 34 -1.43 -8.58 -4.65
CA ILE A 34 -2.10 -7.52 -5.41
C ILE A 34 -2.49 -8.00 -6.82
N LEU A 35 -1.60 -8.68 -7.54
CA LEU A 35 -1.86 -9.21 -8.88
C LEU A 35 -3.08 -10.15 -8.89
N ASN A 36 -3.15 -11.06 -7.91
CA ASN A 36 -4.23 -12.03 -7.78
C ASN A 36 -5.57 -11.37 -7.45
N PHE A 37 -5.54 -10.35 -6.59
CA PHE A 37 -6.72 -9.53 -6.35
C PHE A 37 -7.21 -8.87 -7.65
N LEU A 38 -6.31 -8.24 -8.42
CA LEU A 38 -6.68 -7.48 -9.62
C LEU A 38 -7.14 -8.37 -10.78
N THR A 39 -6.61 -9.59 -10.88
CA THR A 39 -6.97 -10.56 -11.93
C THR A 39 -8.32 -11.25 -11.64
N SER A 40 -8.77 -11.23 -10.39
CA SER A 40 -10.02 -11.88 -9.99
C SER A 40 -11.24 -11.11 -10.51
N GLN A 41 -12.17 -11.84 -11.14
CA GLN A 41 -13.33 -11.25 -11.80
C GLN A 41 -14.19 -10.40 -10.84
N GLY A 42 -14.43 -9.14 -11.21
CA GLY A 42 -15.28 -8.22 -10.46
C GLY A 42 -14.59 -7.53 -9.28
N ASN A 43 -13.35 -7.89 -8.93
CA ASN A 43 -12.64 -7.29 -7.81
C ASN A 43 -12.37 -5.79 -8.00
N ILE A 44 -12.01 -5.38 -9.22
CA ILE A 44 -11.79 -3.96 -9.53
C ILE A 44 -13.08 -3.15 -9.35
N ASP A 45 -14.23 -3.68 -9.76
CA ASP A 45 -15.52 -3.00 -9.60
C ASP A 45 -15.92 -2.91 -8.13
N ARG A 46 -15.77 -4.02 -7.38
CA ARG A 46 -15.99 -4.05 -5.92
C ARG A 46 -15.06 -3.07 -5.19
N LEU A 47 -13.79 -3.00 -5.60
CA LEU A 47 -12.84 -2.02 -5.06
C LEU A 47 -13.32 -0.60 -5.32
N LYS A 48 -13.67 -0.26 -6.57
CA LYS A 48 -14.21 1.06 -6.93
C LYS A 48 -15.45 1.43 -6.12
N ASP A 49 -16.33 0.48 -5.84
CA ASP A 49 -17.50 0.70 -4.99
C ASP A 49 -17.12 0.94 -3.52
N GLY A 50 -16.17 0.16 -2.98
CA GLY A 50 -15.64 0.35 -1.64
C GLY A 50 -14.92 1.70 -1.46
N LEU A 51 -14.16 2.14 -2.46
CA LEU A 51 -13.42 3.41 -2.45
C LEU A 51 -14.34 4.64 -2.30
N LYS A 52 -15.61 4.56 -2.71
CA LYS A 52 -16.60 5.64 -2.50
C LYS A 52 -16.85 5.94 -1.02
N LYS A 53 -16.51 5.01 -0.14
CA LYS A 53 -16.71 5.08 1.31
C LYS A 53 -15.41 5.38 2.06
N VAL A 54 -14.29 5.44 1.35
CA VAL A 54 -12.95 5.60 1.94
C VAL A 54 -12.64 7.08 2.14
N ARG A 55 -12.10 7.41 3.31
CA ARG A 55 -11.35 8.64 3.55
C ARG A 55 -10.16 8.37 4.44
N PHE A 56 -9.14 9.20 4.34
CA PHE A 56 -8.06 9.18 5.32
C PHE A 56 -8.52 9.77 6.65
N LEU A 57 -7.92 9.28 7.73
CA LEU A 57 -7.99 9.93 9.04
C LEU A 57 -7.48 11.36 8.94
N ASP A 58 -8.16 12.25 9.65
CA ASP A 58 -7.84 13.66 9.77
C ASP A 58 -7.51 13.95 11.24
N ASP A 59 -6.29 14.44 11.50
CA ASP A 59 -5.77 14.64 12.85
C ASP A 59 -6.63 15.58 13.72
N GLU A 60 -7.37 16.51 13.09
CA GLU A 60 -8.24 17.44 13.79
C GLU A 60 -9.66 16.88 13.94
N LYS A 61 -10.25 16.37 12.85
CA LYS A 61 -11.64 15.88 12.87
C LYS A 61 -11.80 14.56 13.62
N ASP A 62 -10.81 13.69 13.55
CA ASP A 62 -10.83 12.35 14.15
C ASP A 62 -9.99 12.29 15.44
N ALA A 63 -9.58 13.44 15.99
CA ALA A 63 -8.69 13.54 17.16
C ALA A 63 -9.16 12.69 18.36
N GLU A 64 -10.47 12.69 18.64
CA GLU A 64 -11.05 11.92 19.74
C GLU A 64 -10.93 10.41 19.50
N PHE A 65 -11.21 9.96 18.27
CA PHE A 65 -11.07 8.56 17.88
C PHE A 65 -9.60 8.12 17.94
N ILE A 66 -8.69 8.91 17.36
CA ILE A 66 -7.25 8.64 17.34
C ILE A 66 -6.73 8.53 18.77
N LYS A 67 -7.06 9.49 19.64
CA LYS A 67 -6.66 9.48 21.05
C LYS A 67 -7.22 8.26 21.78
N ALA A 68 -8.52 8.00 21.66
CA ALA A 68 -9.16 6.87 22.33
C ALA A 68 -8.61 5.52 21.86
N TYR A 69 -8.28 5.39 20.57
CA TYR A 69 -7.64 4.20 20.03
C TYR A 69 -6.22 4.03 20.59
N ASN A 70 -5.40 5.08 20.56
CA ASN A 70 -4.01 5.01 21.02
C ASN A 70 -3.90 4.75 22.53
N ASP A 71 -4.75 5.37 23.35
CA ASP A 71 -4.77 5.14 24.80
C ASP A 71 -5.17 3.69 25.16
N ALA A 72 -5.94 3.03 24.29
CA ALA A 72 -6.44 1.68 24.50
C ALA A 72 -5.58 0.59 23.82
N ALA A 73 -4.79 0.98 22.81
CA ALA A 73 -3.93 0.07 22.07
C ALA A 73 -2.78 -0.43 22.95
N PRO A 74 -2.43 -1.71 22.88
CA PRO A 74 -1.29 -2.23 23.62
C PRO A 74 0.01 -1.67 23.03
N GLU A 75 0.92 -1.23 23.90
CA GLU A 75 2.27 -0.81 23.49
C GLU A 75 3.10 -2.04 23.08
N TRP A 76 2.96 -3.14 23.83
CA TRP A 76 3.62 -4.41 23.57
C TRP A 76 2.62 -5.55 23.40
N SER A 77 2.96 -6.57 22.62
CA SER A 77 2.09 -7.73 22.38
C SER A 77 1.74 -8.54 23.64
N SER A 78 2.50 -8.36 24.72
CA SER A 78 2.22 -8.94 26.02
C SER A 78 1.21 -8.16 26.85
N ASP A 79 0.89 -6.91 26.46
CA ASP A 79 0.01 -6.04 27.22
C ASP A 79 -1.46 -6.36 26.90
N PRO A 80 -2.38 -6.12 27.85
CA PRO A 80 -3.81 -6.24 27.57
C PRO A 80 -4.24 -5.30 26.45
N ASP A 81 -4.91 -5.85 25.45
CA ASP A 81 -5.56 -5.06 24.41
C ASP A 81 -6.89 -4.51 24.97
N ASN A 82 -6.92 -3.21 25.28
CA ASN A 82 -8.08 -2.54 25.88
C ASN A 82 -8.96 -1.85 24.84
N ARG A 83 -8.67 -2.03 23.54
CA ARG A 83 -9.50 -1.48 22.45
C ARG A 83 -10.90 -2.08 22.47
N THR A 84 -11.88 -1.29 22.06
CA THR A 84 -13.25 -1.79 21.83
C THR A 84 -13.28 -2.82 20.70
N PRO A 85 -14.31 -3.71 20.64
CA PRO A 85 -14.44 -4.66 19.54
C PRO A 85 -14.40 -4.00 18.15
N ASP A 86 -15.03 -2.84 18.00
CA ASP A 86 -15.06 -2.10 16.74
C ASP A 86 -13.67 -1.53 16.37
N GLN A 87 -12.91 -1.04 17.35
CA GLN A 87 -11.52 -0.60 17.13
C GLN A 87 -10.58 -1.75 16.78
N ILE A 88 -10.78 -2.93 17.39
CA ILE A 88 -10.02 -4.14 17.06
C ILE A 88 -10.35 -4.58 15.63
N HIS A 89 -11.63 -4.58 15.26
CA HIS A 89 -12.09 -4.90 13.91
C HIS A 89 -11.50 -3.93 12.88
N TRP A 90 -11.61 -2.62 13.13
CA TRP A 90 -11.02 -1.59 12.29
C TRP A 90 -9.50 -1.80 12.12
N CYS A 91 -8.78 -2.02 13.22
CA CYS A 91 -7.34 -2.25 13.15
C CYS A 91 -6.99 -3.46 12.29
N LYS A 92 -7.66 -4.59 12.49
CA LYS A 92 -7.36 -5.83 11.78
C LYS A 92 -7.73 -5.78 10.29
N THR A 93 -8.72 -4.97 9.94
CA THR A 93 -9.28 -4.93 8.60
C THR A 93 -8.70 -3.80 7.75
N PHE A 94 -8.31 -2.68 8.37
CA PHE A 94 -7.98 -1.45 7.62
C PHE A 94 -6.70 -0.73 8.03
N ALA A 95 -6.14 -0.99 9.22
CA ALA A 95 -5.02 -0.18 9.74
C ALA A 95 -3.76 -0.96 10.09
N SER A 96 -3.85 -2.28 10.24
CA SER A 96 -2.69 -3.09 10.62
C SER A 96 -1.64 -3.13 9.51
N ARG A 97 -0.39 -2.91 9.88
CA ARG A 97 0.80 -3.09 9.02
C ARG A 97 0.95 -4.50 8.44
N ASP A 98 0.25 -5.48 9.00
CA ASP A 98 0.30 -6.88 8.55
C ASP A 98 -0.63 -7.12 7.36
N ILE A 99 -1.52 -6.17 7.04
CA ILE A 99 -2.46 -6.28 5.92
C ILE A 99 -1.75 -6.21 4.57
N GLY A 100 -0.81 -5.26 4.42
CA GLY A 100 -0.08 -5.04 3.16
C GLY A 100 -1.03 -4.87 1.97
N GLY A 101 -0.79 -5.60 0.89
CA GLY A 101 -1.62 -5.64 -0.32
C GLY A 101 -3.04 -6.19 -0.09
N GLY A 102 -3.27 -6.91 1.00
CA GLY A 102 -4.60 -7.40 1.40
C GLY A 102 -5.63 -6.30 1.69
N ILE A 103 -5.19 -5.03 1.76
CA ILE A 103 -6.08 -3.88 1.93
C ILE A 103 -7.07 -3.74 0.76
N LEU A 104 -6.68 -4.18 -0.44
CA LEU A 104 -7.54 -4.13 -1.62
C LEU A 104 -8.77 -5.02 -1.44
N GLU A 105 -8.59 -6.25 -0.96
CA GLU A 105 -9.70 -7.16 -0.65
C GLU A 105 -10.51 -6.66 0.54
N SER A 106 -9.84 -6.10 1.56
CA SER A 106 -10.52 -5.55 2.74
C SER A 106 -11.49 -4.43 2.36
N ILE A 107 -11.09 -3.53 1.47
CA ILE A 107 -11.97 -2.45 0.96
C ILE A 107 -13.06 -3.02 0.03
N ALA A 108 -12.71 -3.94 -0.86
CA ALA A 108 -13.65 -4.51 -1.83
C ALA A 108 -14.73 -5.39 -1.19
N SER A 109 -14.49 -5.91 0.01
CA SER A 109 -15.42 -6.74 0.78
C SER A 109 -16.03 -6.01 1.98
N ALA A 110 -15.70 -4.74 2.19
CA ALA A 110 -16.20 -3.94 3.30
C ALA A 110 -17.73 -3.75 3.23
N THR A 111 -18.36 -3.83 4.39
CA THR A 111 -19.81 -3.61 4.56
C THR A 111 -20.12 -2.30 5.28
N GLU A 112 -19.10 -1.66 5.84
CA GLU A 112 -19.11 -0.39 6.53
C GLU A 112 -19.61 0.72 5.59
N ASP A 113 -20.28 1.73 6.15
CA ASP A 113 -20.74 2.91 5.40
C ASP A 113 -19.62 3.95 5.23
N GLU A 114 -18.63 3.95 6.13
CA GLU A 114 -17.42 4.77 6.08
C GLU A 114 -16.21 3.91 6.46
N ILE A 115 -15.12 4.06 5.71
CA ILE A 115 -13.86 3.34 5.92
C ILE A 115 -12.75 4.36 6.17
N LEU A 116 -12.20 4.35 7.39
CA LEU A 116 -11.10 5.23 7.78
C LEU A 116 -9.76 4.54 7.55
N LEU A 117 -8.91 5.14 6.73
CA LEU A 117 -7.56 4.63 6.45
C LEU A 117 -6.48 5.55 7.01
N GLN A 118 -5.31 4.98 7.29
CA GLN A 118 -4.10 5.75 7.51
C GLN A 118 -3.50 6.14 6.15
N ASN A 119 -2.95 7.36 6.05
CA ASN A 119 -2.25 7.80 4.86
C ASN A 119 -0.74 7.64 5.04
N ASN A 120 -0.15 6.61 4.45
CA ASN A 120 1.29 6.39 4.47
C ASN A 120 1.98 6.72 3.14
N ILE A 121 1.40 7.58 2.30
CA ILE A 121 1.94 7.86 0.97
C ILE A 121 3.37 8.43 1.00
N ASP A 122 3.70 9.20 2.04
CA ASP A 122 5.04 9.78 2.25
C ASP A 122 6.12 8.70 2.42
N PHE A 123 5.76 7.46 2.77
CA PHE A 123 6.69 6.35 2.87
C PHE A 123 7.40 6.04 1.54
N ALA A 124 6.78 6.37 0.40
CA ALA A 124 7.43 6.29 -0.91
C ALA A 124 8.67 7.18 -1.03
N GLY A 125 8.80 8.20 -0.18
CA GLY A 125 9.95 9.10 -0.10
C GLY A 125 11.21 8.49 0.52
N ASP A 126 11.07 7.37 1.23
CA ASP A 126 12.16 6.70 1.94
C ASP A 126 12.47 5.35 1.28
N SER A 127 13.26 5.34 0.19
CA SER A 127 13.59 4.08 -0.49
C SER A 127 14.55 3.15 0.28
N LEU A 128 15.16 3.61 1.38
CA LEU A 128 15.94 2.74 2.26
C LEU A 128 15.01 1.81 3.05
N LEU A 129 13.84 2.32 3.47
CA LEU A 129 12.88 1.56 4.24
C LEU A 129 11.72 1.03 3.39
N CYS A 130 11.26 1.78 2.38
CA CYS A 130 10.25 1.36 1.41
C CYS A 130 10.94 0.62 0.27
N GLU A 131 11.05 -0.69 0.41
CA GLU A 131 11.78 -1.55 -0.52
C GLU A 131 10.98 -1.79 -1.81
N TRP A 132 9.65 -1.79 -1.71
CA TRP A 132 8.74 -1.92 -2.86
C TRP A 132 7.50 -1.04 -2.70
N SER A 133 6.99 -0.50 -3.79
CA SER A 133 5.70 0.20 -3.81
C SER A 133 4.89 -0.20 -5.03
N TYR A 134 3.61 -0.45 -4.80
CA TYR A 134 2.65 -0.87 -5.82
C TYR A 134 1.52 0.14 -5.87
N VAL A 135 1.31 0.74 -7.05
CA VAL A 135 0.26 1.73 -7.27
C VAL A 135 -0.75 1.17 -8.27
N VAL A 136 -1.97 0.92 -7.82
CA VAL A 136 -3.11 0.66 -8.70
C VAL A 136 -3.66 2.02 -9.13
N ASP A 137 -3.28 2.46 -10.33
CA ASP A 137 -3.76 3.71 -10.93
C ASP A 137 -5.02 3.41 -11.75
N LEU A 138 -6.18 3.71 -11.17
CA LEU A 138 -7.48 3.47 -11.79
C LEU A 138 -7.82 4.50 -12.87
N ASP A 139 -7.19 5.67 -12.83
CA ASP A 139 -7.38 6.71 -13.85
C ASP A 139 -6.69 6.31 -15.15
N LYS A 140 -5.51 5.69 -15.06
CA LYS A 140 -4.75 5.17 -16.21
C LYS A 140 -5.04 3.72 -16.54
N GLY A 141 -5.68 2.98 -15.62
CA GLY A 141 -5.93 1.55 -15.76
C GLY A 141 -4.64 0.73 -15.71
N THR A 142 -3.75 1.04 -14.77
CA THR A 142 -2.43 0.39 -14.65
C THR A 142 -2.10 -0.06 -13.23
N LEU A 143 -1.30 -1.13 -13.14
CA LEU A 143 -0.51 -1.47 -11.95
C LEU A 143 0.93 -1.01 -12.18
N GLU A 144 1.34 0.02 -11.47
CA GLU A 144 2.71 0.54 -11.49
C GLU A 144 3.51 -0.03 -10.31
N VAL A 145 4.73 -0.49 -10.58
CA VAL A 145 5.63 -1.09 -9.59
C VAL A 145 6.87 -0.23 -9.47
N PHE A 146 7.27 0.05 -8.23
CA PHE A 146 8.42 0.86 -7.88
C PHE A 146 9.32 0.09 -6.93
N GLU A 147 10.63 0.28 -7.07
CA GLU A 147 11.67 -0.40 -6.31
C GLU A 147 12.43 0.61 -5.44
N GLY A 148 12.77 0.18 -4.23
CA GLY A 148 13.55 0.92 -3.26
C GLY A 148 15.05 0.95 -3.57
N PHE A 149 15.86 1.27 -2.55
CA PHE A 149 17.32 1.39 -2.63
C PHE A 149 17.82 2.29 -3.76
N ASN A 150 17.06 3.34 -4.09
CA ASN A 150 17.38 4.24 -5.19
C ASN A 150 18.36 5.32 -4.72
N ASN A 151 19.53 5.40 -5.33
CA ASN A 151 20.53 6.44 -5.06
C ASN A 151 20.59 7.53 -6.14
N THR A 152 19.61 7.55 -7.07
CA THR A 152 19.53 8.49 -8.18
C THR A 152 18.35 9.42 -8.03
N GLU A 153 18.53 10.70 -8.35
CA GLU A 153 17.42 11.66 -8.40
C GLU A 153 16.39 11.20 -9.44
N LEU A 154 15.11 11.33 -9.09
CA LEU A 154 14.01 11.11 -10.02
C LEU A 154 13.85 12.32 -10.95
N ASP A 155 13.35 12.09 -12.16
CA ASP A 155 12.88 13.21 -12.98
C ASP A 155 11.73 13.92 -12.23
N PRO A 156 11.67 15.27 -12.19
CA PRO A 156 10.61 16.00 -11.48
C PRO A 156 9.17 15.67 -11.93
N SER A 157 9.00 15.06 -13.11
CA SER A 157 7.71 14.57 -13.62
C SER A 157 7.34 13.17 -13.13
N GLU A 158 8.26 12.43 -12.51
CA GLU A 158 7.97 11.12 -11.94
C GLU A 158 7.07 11.22 -10.72
N ARG A 159 6.25 10.18 -10.53
CA ARG A 159 5.15 10.12 -9.55
C ARG A 159 5.55 10.56 -8.14
N PHE A 160 6.72 10.14 -7.67
CA PHE A 160 7.16 10.36 -6.29
C PHE A 160 8.25 11.43 -6.16
N ALA A 161 8.63 12.11 -7.24
CA ALA A 161 9.75 13.06 -7.22
C ALA A 161 9.55 14.24 -6.27
N SER A 162 8.29 14.62 -5.98
CA SER A 162 7.97 15.71 -5.06
C SER A 162 8.00 15.32 -3.58
N PHE A 163 8.10 14.04 -3.25
CA PHE A 163 8.11 13.58 -1.85
C PHE A 163 9.46 13.86 -1.20
N LYS A 164 9.47 14.12 0.10
CA LYS A 164 10.71 14.39 0.83
C LYS A 164 11.53 13.10 0.93
N CYS A 165 12.83 13.21 0.70
CA CYS A 165 13.77 12.15 1.02
C CYS A 165 14.13 12.26 2.51
N GLU A 166 13.94 11.17 3.27
CA GLU A 166 14.30 11.10 4.69
C GLU A 166 15.80 10.86 4.90
N HIS A 167 16.49 10.33 3.88
CA HIS A 167 17.91 10.00 3.92
C HIS A 167 18.71 10.79 2.86
N ASN A 168 19.97 11.11 3.17
CA ASN A 168 20.83 11.87 2.26
C ASN A 168 21.26 11.05 1.03
N GLU A 169 21.48 9.74 1.22
CA GLU A 169 22.00 8.83 0.20
C GLU A 169 20.89 8.14 -0.61
N TYR A 170 19.75 7.88 0.03
CA TYR A 170 18.61 7.20 -0.57
C TYR A 170 17.52 8.21 -0.92
N LYS A 171 17.00 8.10 -2.15
CA LYS A 171 15.94 8.94 -2.70
C LYS A 171 14.59 8.27 -2.53
N GLN A 172 13.58 8.73 -3.27
CA GLN A 172 12.27 8.09 -3.31
C GLN A 172 12.34 6.78 -4.10
N VAL A 173 11.35 5.90 -3.90
CA VAL A 173 11.20 4.68 -4.70
C VAL A 173 11.13 5.02 -6.19
N LYS A 174 11.85 4.25 -7.00
CA LYS A 174 12.00 4.51 -8.44
C LYS A 174 11.09 3.62 -9.25
N HIS A 175 10.52 4.16 -10.32
CA HIS A 175 9.69 3.37 -11.24
C HIS A 175 10.49 2.18 -11.79
N LYS A 176 9.91 0.99 -11.70
CA LYS A 176 10.48 -0.26 -12.18
C LYS A 176 9.73 -0.78 -13.40
N TRP A 177 8.40 -0.86 -13.31
CA TRP A 177 7.56 -1.40 -14.38
C TRP A 177 6.12 -0.91 -14.31
N THR A 178 5.39 -1.04 -15.42
CA THR A 178 3.94 -0.79 -15.49
C THR A 178 3.24 -1.89 -16.26
N PHE A 179 2.19 -2.45 -15.66
CA PHE A 179 1.27 -3.41 -16.29
C PHE A 179 -0.07 -2.74 -16.54
N LYS A 180 -0.76 -3.11 -17.62
CA LYS A 180 -2.13 -2.65 -17.85
C LYS A 180 -3.11 -3.58 -17.13
N LEU A 181 -4.13 -3.00 -16.48
CA LEU A 181 -5.12 -3.79 -15.73
C LEU A 181 -6.00 -4.66 -16.63
N ASP A 182 -6.14 -4.30 -17.91
CA ASP A 182 -6.89 -5.09 -18.91
C ASP A 182 -6.06 -6.21 -19.55
N MET A 183 -4.76 -6.27 -19.25
CA MET A 183 -3.81 -7.24 -19.80
C MET A 183 -2.72 -7.56 -18.75
N LEU A 184 -3.15 -7.98 -17.56
CA LEU A 184 -2.24 -8.39 -16.50
C LEU A 184 -1.52 -9.70 -16.88
N PRO A 185 -0.21 -9.82 -16.54
CA PRO A 185 0.57 -11.02 -16.81
C PRO A 185 0.15 -12.19 -15.91
N LEU A 186 0.64 -13.39 -16.23
CA LEU A 186 0.62 -14.53 -15.31
C LEU A 186 1.62 -14.30 -14.17
N GLU A 187 1.46 -15.01 -13.05
CA GLU A 187 2.31 -14.86 -11.85
C GLU A 187 3.81 -15.03 -12.16
N ASP A 188 4.18 -16.07 -12.91
CA ASP A 188 5.59 -16.34 -13.27
C ASP A 188 6.18 -15.21 -14.14
N ASP A 189 5.39 -14.69 -15.09
CA ASP A 189 5.80 -13.58 -15.96
C ASP A 189 5.93 -12.27 -15.16
N PHE A 190 5.01 -12.04 -14.21
CA PHE A 190 5.05 -10.88 -13.32
C PHE A 190 6.32 -10.86 -12.48
N VAL A 191 6.62 -11.98 -11.81
CA VAL A 191 7.78 -12.09 -10.93
C VAL A 191 9.07 -12.04 -11.74
N SER A 192 9.18 -12.76 -12.86
CA SER A 192 10.43 -12.83 -13.64
C SER A 192 10.85 -11.49 -14.24
N VAL A 193 9.90 -10.61 -14.60
CA VAL A 193 10.19 -9.27 -15.12
C VAL A 193 10.68 -8.33 -14.02
N LEU A 194 10.18 -8.49 -12.79
CA LEU A 194 10.49 -7.59 -11.66
C LEU A 194 11.68 -8.05 -10.83
N GLU A 195 11.84 -9.37 -10.68
CA GLU A 195 12.90 -10.07 -9.96
C GLU A 195 13.63 -11.01 -10.94
N PRO A 196 14.35 -10.48 -11.95
CA PRO A 196 15.12 -11.33 -12.85
C PRO A 196 16.14 -12.11 -12.00
N LYS A 197 16.21 -13.42 -12.21
CA LYS A 197 17.27 -14.21 -11.59
C LYS A 197 18.59 -13.66 -12.11
N ASP A 198 19.48 -13.28 -11.20
CA ASP A 198 20.88 -13.08 -11.56
C ASP A 198 21.39 -14.41 -12.09
N ASP A 199 21.47 -14.53 -13.42
CA ASP A 199 22.30 -15.53 -14.08
C ASP A 199 23.75 -15.15 -13.76
N ALA A 200 24.19 -15.46 -12.55
CA ALA A 200 25.56 -15.31 -12.13
C ALA A 200 26.44 -16.23 -12.99
N GLU A 201 27.31 -15.59 -13.79
CA GLU A 201 28.44 -16.20 -14.50
C GLU A 201 29.33 -17.07 -13.60
#